data_AF-A0A0C2CVF3-F1
#
_entry.id   AF-A0A0C2CVF3-F1
#
_cell.length_a   1.000
_cell.length_b   1.000
_cell.length_c   1.000
_cell.angle_alpha   90.00
_cell.angle_beta   90.00
_cell.angle_gamma   90.00
#
_symmetry.space_group_name_H-M   'P 1'
#
loop_
_entity.id
_entity.type
_entity.pdbx_description
1 polymer ?
#
loop_
_entity_poly.entity_id
_entity_poly.type
_entity_poly.pdbx_seq_one_letter_code
_entity_poly.pdbx_strand_id
1 'polypeptide(L)'
;MEDDFDDPSLRGIEIDPDPDPDPDPDPDPDPDPDPDPDPDPDPDPDPDPDPDPDILFQDDVCVVEQGDLWGSHDEVLVDALLRCPSSRIRTPEVAIDASGLWGRLDGQYDVHFYIEHGDDQIDFEMLDELPGNGFTGQAPDGTLYRFTNNVASYLYNQGKDWIEVDVDGLPELFWPYGGFKIRPDSTGQLHAQFETNGFGEYLLWAASLDGGEWSWAQAGSLTGTSSIRYAGPDAWDRPVTILRKAKNGIMRWTLDVAGADDLIVGQQADFAGFLAAPPRPESGEDVPIAMIQRINANNLAVITVVDGDKWSEHPIAADTPLVPKFCEMAFGSNQPDCLPCGYQATGIEAETFRIVRTNKGPIWGVWVVSDVTANYVYDGVQKKVDFWTCSANLDNSSVNANATLVVAQLASDGSILRSVEHDIGSMWVNDRPDRKIAATAFGDDIGVLIQVDTGPSETAGRVLRIDTTKID
;
A
#
# COMPACT_ATOMS: atom_id res chain seq x y z
N MET A 1 -54.89 -13.31 -31.69
CA MET A 1 -55.69 -13.73 -30.51
C MET A 1 -54.92 -13.25 -29.29
N GLU A 2 -54.74 -11.95 -29.06
CA GLU A 2 -55.70 -10.83 -29.09
C GLU A 2 -56.85 -10.97 -28.09
N ASP A 3 -57.01 -9.85 -27.37
CA ASP A 3 -58.21 -9.25 -26.78
C ASP A 3 -58.67 -9.77 -25.41
N ASP A 4 -58.66 -8.96 -24.33
CA ASP A 4 -59.41 -7.72 -24.00
C ASP A 4 -60.65 -8.04 -23.13
N PHE A 5 -61.18 -6.99 -22.47
CA PHE A 5 -62.45 -6.86 -21.71
C PHE A 5 -62.39 -7.13 -20.19
N ASP A 6 -62.49 -6.11 -19.32
CA ASP A 6 -63.62 -5.22 -18.95
C ASP A 6 -64.62 -5.80 -17.94
N ASP A 7 -64.56 -5.26 -16.71
CA ASP A 7 -65.62 -4.72 -15.80
C ASP A 7 -66.93 -5.56 -15.54
N PRO A 8 -67.91 -5.18 -14.69
CA PRO A 8 -67.99 -4.42 -13.43
C PRO A 8 -68.74 -5.18 -12.30
N SER A 9 -68.60 -4.73 -11.05
CA SER A 9 -69.64 -4.64 -9.99
C SER A 9 -68.94 -4.60 -8.62
N LEU A 10 -69.15 -3.60 -7.77
CA LEU A 10 -70.30 -3.54 -6.89
C LEU A 10 -70.48 -2.12 -6.33
N ARG A 11 -71.68 -1.58 -6.51
CA ARG A 11 -72.23 -0.35 -5.92
C ARG A 11 -72.96 -0.67 -4.60
N GLY A 12 -73.03 0.35 -3.73
CA GLY A 12 -73.96 0.50 -2.60
C GLY A 12 -73.23 0.47 -1.26
N ILE A 13 -73.35 1.46 -0.36
CA ILE A 13 -74.59 1.99 0.24
C ILE A 13 -74.37 3.43 0.78
N GLU A 14 -75.42 4.25 0.70
CA GLU A 14 -75.61 5.63 1.22
C GLU A 14 -75.72 5.72 2.75
N ILE A 15 -75.30 6.86 3.35
CA ILE A 15 -75.89 7.43 4.59
C ILE A 15 -75.87 8.97 4.51
N ASP A 16 -77.00 9.60 4.85
CA ASP A 16 -77.35 11.04 4.86
C ASP A 16 -77.33 11.62 6.32
N PRO A 17 -77.76 12.86 6.63
CA PRO A 17 -76.94 14.07 6.88
C PRO A 17 -77.11 14.66 8.30
N ASP A 18 -76.35 15.71 8.67
CA ASP A 18 -76.82 16.85 9.50
C ASP A 18 -75.74 17.97 9.63
N PRO A 19 -76.03 19.20 10.15
CA PRO A 19 -76.13 20.41 9.33
C PRO A 19 -75.15 21.55 9.69
N ASP A 20 -75.24 22.63 8.92
CA ASP A 20 -74.53 23.94 8.97
C ASP A 20 -74.15 24.48 10.36
N PRO A 21 -73.02 25.22 10.41
CA PRO A 21 -72.95 26.45 11.19
C PRO A 21 -72.61 27.70 10.36
N ASP A 22 -73.17 28.81 10.85
CA ASP A 22 -73.19 30.21 10.42
C ASP A 22 -71.86 30.85 9.92
N PRO A 23 -71.96 31.96 9.16
CA PRO A 23 -70.82 32.75 8.71
C PRO A 23 -70.37 33.75 9.78
N ASP A 24 -69.05 33.89 9.97
CA ASP A 24 -68.45 34.91 10.84
C ASP A 24 -67.11 35.37 10.21
N PRO A 25 -66.58 36.56 10.57
CA PRO A 25 -66.77 37.81 9.83
C PRO A 25 -65.52 38.26 9.05
N ASP A 26 -65.70 39.26 8.17
CA ASP A 26 -64.65 39.90 7.34
C ASP A 26 -63.38 40.26 8.15
N PRO A 27 -62.17 39.91 7.67
CA PRO A 27 -60.93 40.43 8.25
C PRO A 27 -60.76 41.91 7.89
N ASP A 28 -60.38 42.71 8.89
CA ASP A 28 -59.91 44.10 8.73
C ASP A 28 -58.72 44.19 7.74
N PRO A 29 -58.49 45.35 7.09
CA PRO A 29 -57.42 45.52 6.12
C PRO A 29 -56.04 45.45 6.79
N ASP A 30 -55.12 44.71 6.15
CA ASP A 30 -53.70 44.62 6.52
C ASP A 30 -53.03 46.00 6.65
N PRO A 31 -52.17 46.21 7.66
CA PRO A 31 -51.27 47.35 7.69
C PRO A 31 -50.18 47.22 6.60
N ASP A 32 -49.89 48.33 5.91
CA ASP A 32 -48.79 48.43 4.96
C ASP A 32 -47.47 47.91 5.57
N PRO A 33 -46.71 47.05 4.87
CA PRO A 33 -45.40 46.63 5.33
C PRO A 33 -44.43 47.82 5.33
N ASP A 34 -43.74 48.02 6.46
CA ASP A 34 -42.62 48.95 6.58
C ASP A 34 -41.54 48.62 5.53
N PRO A 35 -40.84 49.63 4.97
CA PRO A 35 -39.82 49.41 3.96
C PRO A 35 -38.64 48.60 4.53
N ASP A 36 -38.21 47.59 3.78
CA ASP A 36 -37.06 46.74 4.09
C ASP A 36 -35.82 47.59 4.41
N PRO A 37 -35.04 47.25 5.46
CA PRO A 37 -33.74 47.85 5.70
C PRO A 37 -32.79 47.50 4.55
N ASP A 38 -32.04 48.49 4.08
CA ASP A 38 -30.97 48.31 3.07
C ASP A 38 -30.05 47.14 3.48
N PRO A 39 -29.68 46.24 2.55
CA PRO A 39 -28.74 45.18 2.85
C PRO A 39 -27.41 45.78 3.28
N ASP A 40 -26.91 45.34 4.44
CA ASP A 40 -25.55 45.66 4.90
C ASP A 40 -24.55 45.28 3.79
N PRO A 41 -23.53 46.11 3.52
CA PRO A 41 -22.50 45.79 2.54
C PRO A 41 -21.81 44.49 2.93
N ASP A 42 -21.69 43.58 1.97
CA ASP A 42 -20.96 42.32 2.13
C ASP A 42 -19.59 42.61 2.76
N PRO A 43 -19.16 41.85 3.79
CA PRO A 43 -17.82 41.95 4.32
C PRO A 43 -16.83 41.72 3.18
N ASP A 44 -15.87 42.64 3.03
CA ASP A 44 -14.74 42.46 2.10
C ASP A 44 -14.14 41.06 2.32
N PRO A 45 -13.90 40.28 1.26
CA PRO A 45 -13.24 38.99 1.41
C PRO A 45 -11.91 39.21 2.12
N ASP A 46 -11.68 38.44 3.18
CA ASP A 46 -10.40 38.45 3.90
C ASP A 46 -9.27 38.27 2.88
N PRO A 47 -8.17 39.04 2.98
CA PRO A 47 -7.03 38.86 2.09
C PRO A 47 -6.54 37.41 2.23
N ASP A 48 -6.40 36.73 1.08
CA ASP A 48 -5.75 35.41 1.02
C ASP A 48 -4.42 35.50 1.79
N PRO A 49 -4.15 34.58 2.73
CA PRO A 49 -2.87 34.54 3.40
C PRO A 49 -1.74 34.44 2.36
N ASP A 50 -0.66 35.22 2.55
CA ASP A 50 0.55 35.08 1.73
C ASP A 50 0.94 33.59 1.69
N PRO A 51 1.24 33.04 0.50
CA PRO A 51 1.58 31.62 0.37
C PRO A 51 2.83 31.33 1.20
N ASP A 52 2.71 30.39 2.13
CA ASP A 52 3.84 29.84 2.88
C ASP A 52 4.79 29.17 1.87
N PRO A 53 6.09 29.56 1.82
CA PRO A 53 7.03 29.00 0.85
C PRO A 53 7.20 27.48 0.96
N ASP A 54 6.83 26.90 2.11
CA ASP A 54 6.97 25.47 2.35
C ASP A 54 5.72 24.67 1.94
N ILE A 55 4.61 25.31 1.55
CA ILE A 55 3.41 24.61 1.07
C ILE A 55 3.54 24.33 -0.43
N LEU A 56 3.61 23.05 -0.79
CA LEU A 56 3.64 22.56 -2.16
C LEU A 56 2.23 22.47 -2.77
N PHE A 57 1.25 22.09 -1.95
CA PHE A 57 -0.16 21.95 -2.34
C PHE A 57 -1.07 22.07 -1.12
N GLN A 58 -2.26 22.67 -1.28
CA GLN A 58 -3.27 22.73 -0.23
C GLN A 58 -4.69 22.71 -0.82
N ASP A 59 -5.53 21.84 -0.27
CA ASP A 59 -6.99 21.88 -0.44
C ASP A 59 -7.69 21.54 0.89
N ASP A 60 -9.02 21.35 0.86
CA ASP A 60 -9.81 21.01 2.04
C ASP A 60 -9.48 19.61 2.61
N VAL A 61 -8.76 18.77 1.87
CA VAL A 61 -8.53 17.35 2.19
C VAL A 61 -7.10 17.10 2.66
N CYS A 62 -6.10 17.69 2.00
CA CYS A 62 -4.69 17.48 2.24
C CYS A 62 -3.89 18.78 2.17
N VAL A 63 -2.91 18.88 3.06
CA VAL A 63 -1.80 19.84 2.95
C VAL A 63 -0.54 19.06 2.61
N VAL A 64 0.19 19.52 1.61
CA VAL A 64 1.49 18.98 1.24
C VAL A 64 2.54 20.04 1.47
N GLU A 65 3.51 19.70 2.31
CA GLU A 65 4.61 20.56 2.70
C GLU A 65 5.91 20.00 2.14
N GLN A 66 6.86 20.88 1.85
CA GLN A 66 8.23 20.50 1.58
C GLN A 66 8.88 19.99 2.87
N GLY A 67 9.48 18.81 2.82
CA GLY A 67 10.18 18.25 3.97
C GLY A 67 11.58 18.84 4.19
N ASP A 68 12.13 18.60 5.37
CA ASP A 68 13.39 19.17 5.84
C ASP A 68 14.65 18.46 5.31
N LEU A 69 14.52 17.30 4.64
CA LEU A 69 15.64 16.59 4.03
C LEU A 69 16.01 17.16 2.66
N TRP A 70 15.05 17.76 1.94
CA TRP A 70 15.34 18.37 0.63
C TRP A 70 16.23 19.61 0.79
N GLY A 71 17.29 19.68 -0.02
CA GLY A 71 18.32 20.74 0.07
C GLY A 71 19.30 20.60 1.26
N SER A 72 18.95 19.82 2.28
CA SER A 72 19.83 19.48 3.41
C SER A 72 20.74 18.28 3.12
N HIS A 73 20.30 17.40 2.21
CA HIS A 73 20.97 16.17 1.83
C HIS A 73 21.11 16.08 0.32
N ASP A 74 22.34 15.92 -0.19
CA ASP A 74 22.63 15.94 -1.63
C ASP A 74 21.95 14.77 -2.37
N GLU A 75 21.81 13.63 -1.69
CA GLU A 75 21.17 12.40 -2.13
C GLU A 75 19.64 12.49 -2.17
N VAL A 76 19.01 13.44 -1.48
CA VAL A 76 17.55 13.58 -1.44
C VAL A 76 17.08 14.53 -2.53
N LEU A 77 16.51 13.96 -3.59
CA LEU A 77 15.96 14.72 -4.73
C LEU A 77 14.55 15.24 -4.44
N VAL A 78 13.72 14.45 -3.75
CA VAL A 78 12.36 14.84 -3.36
C VAL A 78 12.17 14.53 -1.88
N ASP A 79 11.54 15.46 -1.18
CA ASP A 79 11.01 15.25 0.16
C ASP A 79 9.72 16.03 0.33
N ALA A 80 8.60 15.30 0.34
CA ALA A 80 7.28 15.87 0.50
C ALA A 80 6.57 15.23 1.70
N LEU A 81 5.99 16.06 2.55
CA LEU A 81 5.21 15.68 3.71
C LEU A 81 3.72 15.90 3.42
N LEU A 82 2.97 14.81 3.30
CA LEU A 82 1.54 14.82 3.07
C LEU A 82 0.82 14.74 4.41
N ARG A 83 -0.10 15.66 4.69
CA ARG A 83 -0.96 15.67 5.87
C ARG A 83 -2.41 15.67 5.43
N CYS A 84 -3.07 14.53 5.56
CA CYS A 84 -4.43 14.29 5.05
C CYS A 84 -5.33 13.75 6.19
N PRO A 85 -5.98 14.60 7.00
CA PRO A 85 -6.66 14.21 8.24
C PRO A 85 -7.75 13.13 8.08
N SER A 86 -8.39 13.05 6.91
CA SER A 86 -9.47 12.08 6.63
C SER A 86 -8.99 10.83 5.89
N SER A 87 -7.72 10.78 5.48
CA SER A 87 -7.14 9.60 4.83
C SER A 87 -6.53 8.66 5.88
N ARG A 88 -6.07 7.48 5.45
CA ARG A 88 -5.25 6.57 6.27
C ARG A 88 -4.18 5.96 5.37
N ILE A 89 -3.03 5.59 5.92
CA ILE A 89 -2.04 4.83 5.17
C ILE A 89 -2.21 3.36 5.52
N ARG A 90 -3.12 2.68 4.81
CA ARG A 90 -3.33 1.23 4.98
C ARG A 90 -2.43 0.41 4.05
N THR A 91 -2.38 0.84 2.79
CA THR A 91 -1.67 0.18 1.71
C THR A 91 -0.99 1.26 0.87
N PRO A 92 0.11 1.85 1.36
CA PRO A 92 0.83 2.86 0.59
C PRO A 92 1.32 2.23 -0.70
N GLU A 93 1.22 2.97 -1.78
CA GLU A 93 1.83 2.62 -3.05
C GLU A 93 2.71 3.75 -3.54
N VAL A 94 3.88 3.40 -4.07
CA VAL A 94 4.79 4.33 -4.72
C VAL A 94 5.36 3.68 -5.96
N ALA A 95 5.44 4.43 -7.04
CA ALA A 95 6.11 4.05 -8.28
C ALA A 95 6.99 5.21 -8.74
N ILE A 96 8.03 4.91 -9.53
CA ILE A 96 8.99 5.90 -10.02
C ILE A 96 9.27 5.60 -11.48
N ASP A 97 9.26 6.59 -12.34
CA ASP A 97 9.70 6.46 -13.73
C ASP A 97 10.65 7.60 -14.11
N ALA A 98 10.96 7.75 -15.40
CA ALA A 98 11.83 8.81 -15.87
C ALA A 98 11.27 10.22 -15.66
N SER A 99 9.95 10.35 -15.53
CA SER A 99 9.24 11.62 -15.38
C SER A 99 9.08 12.03 -13.92
N GLY A 100 8.80 11.10 -13.00
CA GLY A 100 8.53 11.46 -11.62
C GLY A 100 8.17 10.30 -10.71
N LEU A 101 7.65 10.66 -9.53
CA LEU A 101 7.08 9.75 -8.55
C LEU A 101 5.58 9.74 -8.64
N TRP A 102 4.98 8.55 -8.63
CA TRP A 102 3.55 8.35 -8.51
C TRP A 102 3.25 7.72 -7.16
N GLY A 103 2.14 8.09 -6.53
CA GLY A 103 1.76 7.44 -5.29
C GLY A 103 0.28 7.47 -4.96
N ARG A 104 -0.07 6.65 -3.98
CA ARG A 104 -1.44 6.48 -3.48
C ARG A 104 -1.46 6.27 -1.97
N LEU A 105 -2.44 6.90 -1.30
CA LEU A 105 -2.82 6.64 0.09
C LEU A 105 -4.29 6.17 0.15
N ASP A 106 -4.58 5.15 0.95
CA ASP A 106 -5.90 4.48 1.00
C ASP A 106 -6.75 4.86 2.22
N GLY A 107 -7.80 5.66 2.03
CA GLY A 107 -8.48 6.38 3.10
C GLY A 107 -10.00 6.25 3.14
N GLN A 108 -10.64 7.20 3.82
CA GLN A 108 -12.02 7.59 3.50
C GLN A 108 -12.04 8.33 2.14
N TYR A 109 -10.97 9.08 1.86
CA TYR A 109 -10.62 9.63 0.56
C TYR A 109 -9.32 8.98 0.12
N ASP A 110 -9.36 8.32 -1.04
CA ASP A 110 -8.16 7.82 -1.67
C ASP A 110 -7.42 9.02 -2.27
N VAL A 111 -6.16 9.19 -1.87
CA VAL A 111 -5.32 10.31 -2.31
C VAL A 111 -4.37 9.77 -3.34
N HIS A 112 -4.41 10.34 -4.54
CA HIS A 112 -3.54 9.99 -5.64
C HIS A 112 -2.70 11.21 -6.00
N PHE A 113 -1.41 11.00 -6.26
CA PHE A 113 -0.52 12.11 -6.53
C PHE A 113 0.59 11.73 -7.50
N TYR A 114 1.14 12.77 -8.11
CA TYR A 114 2.32 12.74 -8.93
C TYR A 114 3.29 13.84 -8.47
N ILE A 115 4.58 13.53 -8.43
CA ILE A 115 5.63 14.49 -8.09
C ILE A 115 6.64 14.50 -9.23
N GLU A 116 6.67 15.62 -9.96
CA GLU A 116 7.72 15.91 -10.92
C GLU A 116 8.89 16.57 -10.17
N HIS A 117 10.12 16.26 -10.58
CA HIS A 117 11.30 16.87 -9.99
C HIS A 117 12.23 17.37 -11.08
N GLY A 118 12.49 18.68 -11.07
CA GLY A 118 13.58 19.32 -11.79
C GLY A 118 14.71 19.72 -10.85
N ASP A 119 15.84 20.16 -11.39
CA ASP A 119 17.06 20.44 -10.62
C ASP A 119 16.88 21.42 -9.43
N ASP A 120 15.90 22.34 -9.51
CA ASP A 120 15.67 23.39 -8.51
C ASP A 120 14.21 23.49 -8.00
N GLN A 121 13.30 22.62 -8.46
CA GLN A 121 11.87 22.69 -8.10
C GLN A 121 11.23 21.31 -7.99
N ILE A 122 10.41 21.15 -6.96
CA ILE A 122 9.48 20.03 -6.79
C ILE A 122 8.10 20.53 -7.23
N ASP A 123 7.51 19.86 -8.22
CA ASP A 123 6.15 20.14 -8.67
C ASP A 123 5.23 18.99 -8.22
N PHE A 124 4.31 19.31 -7.30
CA PHE A 124 3.38 18.34 -6.72
C PHE A 124 2.01 18.51 -7.36
N GLU A 125 1.49 17.42 -7.91
CA GLU A 125 0.18 17.36 -8.53
C GLU A 125 -0.69 16.35 -7.78
N MET A 126 -1.81 16.81 -7.23
CA MET A 126 -2.87 15.90 -6.77
C MET A 126 -3.70 15.45 -7.98
N LEU A 127 -3.90 14.14 -8.08
CA LEU A 127 -4.64 13.52 -9.18
C LEU A 127 -6.05 13.18 -8.71
N ASP A 128 -7.05 13.42 -9.57
CA ASP A 128 -8.44 13.02 -9.30
C ASP A 128 -8.56 11.53 -9.01
N GLU A 129 -7.99 10.71 -9.89
CA GLU A 129 -7.89 9.26 -9.72
C GLU A 129 -6.75 8.74 -10.59
N LEU A 130 -6.06 7.75 -10.05
CA LEU A 130 -5.01 7.03 -10.75
C LEU A 130 -5.68 5.75 -11.31
N PRO A 131 -5.70 5.52 -12.63
CA PRO A 131 -6.55 4.48 -13.23
C PRO A 131 -6.16 3.06 -12.77
N GLY A 132 -7.15 2.21 -12.53
CA GLY A 132 -6.95 0.85 -12.03
C GLY A 132 -6.65 0.80 -10.53
N ASN A 133 -6.26 -0.37 -10.03
CA ASN A 133 -6.31 -0.67 -8.58
C ASN A 133 -4.97 -0.98 -7.91
N GLY A 134 -3.89 -0.58 -8.57
CA GLY A 134 -2.58 -0.44 -7.93
C GLY A 134 -1.44 -0.84 -8.85
N PHE A 135 -0.22 -0.51 -8.42
CA PHE A 135 0.99 -0.86 -9.17
C PHE A 135 1.26 -2.36 -9.09
N THR A 136 1.34 -2.98 -10.27
CA THR A 136 1.57 -4.42 -10.42
C THR A 136 2.95 -4.73 -10.93
N GLY A 137 3.54 -3.87 -11.73
CA GLY A 137 4.84 -4.11 -12.33
C GLY A 137 5.48 -2.81 -12.80
N GLN A 138 6.79 -2.88 -13.00
CA GLN A 138 7.58 -1.81 -13.57
C GLN A 138 8.64 -2.45 -14.46
N ALA A 139 8.68 -2.05 -15.73
CA ALA A 139 9.65 -2.55 -16.70
C ALA A 139 11.02 -1.89 -16.50
N PRO A 140 12.11 -2.51 -16.99
CA PRO A 140 13.45 -1.93 -16.93
C PRO A 140 13.57 -0.54 -17.57
N ASP A 141 12.72 -0.22 -18.54
CA ASP A 141 12.66 1.09 -19.22
C ASP A 141 11.88 2.17 -18.44
N GLY A 142 11.30 1.81 -17.30
CA GLY A 142 10.53 2.70 -16.44
C GLY A 142 9.02 2.64 -16.66
N THR A 143 8.54 1.88 -17.65
CA THR A 143 7.11 1.71 -17.89
C THR A 143 6.44 1.05 -16.68
N LEU A 144 5.45 1.73 -16.11
CA LEU A 144 4.66 1.30 -14.97
C LEU A 144 3.41 0.56 -15.45
N TYR A 145 3.04 -0.50 -14.74
CA TYR A 145 1.88 -1.33 -15.06
C TYR A 145 0.92 -1.41 -13.89
N ARG A 146 -0.38 -1.29 -14.17
CA ARG A 146 -1.46 -1.40 -13.20
C ARG A 146 -2.53 -2.36 -13.69
N PHE A 147 -3.26 -2.98 -12.77
CA PHE A 147 -4.38 -3.86 -13.11
C PHE A 147 -5.72 -3.15 -12.97
N THR A 148 -6.73 -3.64 -13.68
CA THR A 148 -8.12 -3.18 -13.59
C THR A 148 -8.95 -4.17 -12.77
N ASN A 149 -9.96 -3.69 -12.04
CA ASN A 149 -10.78 -4.54 -11.13
C ASN A 149 -11.91 -5.29 -11.82
N ASN A 150 -12.28 -4.87 -13.03
CA ASN A 150 -13.59 -5.16 -13.58
C ASN A 150 -13.55 -5.73 -15.00
N VAL A 151 -12.38 -5.80 -15.63
CA VAL A 151 -12.23 -6.23 -17.02
C VAL A 151 -10.96 -7.07 -17.18
N ALA A 152 -10.96 -7.88 -18.24
CA ALA A 152 -9.80 -8.61 -18.70
C ALA A 152 -8.80 -7.64 -19.34
N SER A 153 -8.23 -6.71 -18.59
CA SER A 153 -7.32 -5.70 -19.14
C SER A 153 -6.19 -5.36 -18.18
N TYR A 154 -5.16 -4.70 -18.69
CA TYR A 154 -4.14 -4.04 -17.88
C TYR A 154 -3.89 -2.62 -18.39
N LEU A 155 -3.29 -1.80 -17.53
CA LEU A 155 -2.91 -0.43 -17.83
C LEU A 155 -1.39 -0.31 -17.83
N TYR A 156 -0.87 0.54 -18.70
CA TYR A 156 0.53 0.98 -18.64
C TYR A 156 0.65 2.46 -18.92
N ASN A 157 1.68 3.12 -18.37
CA ASN A 157 1.87 4.55 -18.62
C ASN A 157 2.72 4.83 -19.86
N GLN A 158 2.41 5.92 -20.54
CA GLN A 158 3.24 6.53 -21.58
C GLN A 158 3.38 8.02 -21.24
N GLY A 159 4.48 8.38 -20.59
CA GLY A 159 4.59 9.69 -19.95
C GLY A 159 3.56 9.80 -18.81
N LYS A 160 2.76 10.88 -18.82
CA LYS A 160 1.68 11.08 -17.84
C LYS A 160 0.35 10.40 -18.23
N ASP A 161 0.23 9.91 -19.47
CA ASP A 161 -0.97 9.23 -19.95
C ASP A 161 -0.97 7.75 -19.56
N TRP A 162 -2.16 7.18 -19.36
CA TRP A 162 -2.37 5.76 -19.07
C TRP A 162 -3.15 5.09 -20.18
N ILE A 163 -2.61 4.00 -20.72
CA ILE A 163 -3.19 3.26 -21.82
C ILE A 163 -3.70 1.92 -21.31
N GLU A 164 -4.98 1.66 -21.55
CA GLU A 164 -5.62 0.38 -21.26
C GLU A 164 -5.48 -0.58 -22.44
N VAL A 165 -5.15 -1.84 -22.15
CA VAL A 165 -5.00 -2.92 -23.12
C VAL A 165 -5.84 -4.11 -22.71
N ASP A 166 -6.79 -4.47 -23.56
CA ASP A 166 -7.60 -5.68 -23.40
C ASP A 166 -6.74 -6.96 -23.53
N VAL A 167 -7.08 -7.95 -22.72
CA VAL A 167 -6.46 -9.28 -22.65
C VAL A 167 -7.45 -10.29 -23.22
N ASP A 168 -7.13 -10.78 -24.41
CA ASP A 168 -7.93 -11.79 -25.07
C ASP A 168 -7.65 -13.21 -24.56
N GLY A 169 -8.66 -14.07 -24.67
CA GLY A 169 -8.50 -15.51 -24.48
C GLY A 169 -8.45 -16.01 -23.03
N LEU A 170 -8.76 -15.17 -22.03
CA LEU A 170 -8.76 -15.61 -20.63
C LEU A 170 -9.61 -16.89 -20.40
N PRO A 171 -9.20 -17.77 -19.46
CA PRO A 171 -9.98 -18.96 -19.09
C PRO A 171 -11.41 -18.63 -18.62
N GLU A 172 -12.37 -19.54 -18.88
CA GLU A 172 -13.82 -19.36 -18.59
C GLU A 172 -14.16 -19.03 -17.12
N LEU A 173 -13.27 -19.32 -16.17
CA LEU A 173 -13.46 -19.10 -14.73
C LEU A 173 -12.60 -17.96 -14.17
N PHE A 174 -12.13 -17.05 -15.02
CA PHE A 174 -11.38 -15.87 -14.60
C PHE A 174 -12.16 -15.07 -13.54
N TRP A 175 -11.48 -14.75 -12.44
CA TRP A 175 -12.06 -13.97 -11.36
C TRP A 175 -11.59 -12.51 -11.43
N PRO A 176 -12.42 -11.57 -11.93
CA PRO A 176 -11.97 -10.19 -12.21
C PRO A 176 -11.51 -9.42 -10.97
N TYR A 177 -12.07 -9.72 -9.80
CA TYR A 177 -11.65 -9.10 -8.53
C TYR A 177 -10.21 -9.44 -8.12
N GLY A 178 -9.65 -10.56 -8.61
CA GLY A 178 -8.25 -10.91 -8.39
C GLY A 178 -7.29 -10.10 -9.28
N GLY A 179 -7.82 -9.49 -10.34
CA GLY A 179 -7.07 -8.74 -11.35
C GLY A 179 -6.19 -9.60 -12.25
N PHE A 180 -5.84 -9.05 -13.40
CA PHE A 180 -4.76 -9.57 -14.24
C PHE A 180 -3.49 -8.77 -13.94
N LYS A 181 -2.65 -9.31 -13.04
CA LYS A 181 -1.47 -8.58 -12.51
C LYS A 181 -0.29 -8.73 -13.44
N ILE A 182 0.16 -7.63 -14.04
CA ILE A 182 1.28 -7.63 -15.00
C ILE A 182 2.62 -7.55 -14.27
N ARG A 183 3.58 -8.34 -14.75
CA ARG A 183 4.96 -8.37 -14.32
C ARG A 183 5.83 -8.39 -15.58
N PRO A 184 6.42 -7.26 -15.99
CA PRO A 184 7.42 -7.28 -17.04
C PRO A 184 8.65 -8.05 -16.55
N ASP A 185 9.36 -8.69 -17.47
CA ASP A 185 10.61 -9.38 -17.21
C ASP A 185 11.83 -8.51 -17.51
N SER A 186 13.02 -9.10 -17.49
CA SER A 186 14.27 -8.37 -17.74
C SER A 186 14.43 -7.87 -19.18
N THR A 187 13.69 -8.42 -20.13
CA THR A 187 13.63 -8.03 -21.55
C THR A 187 12.47 -7.08 -21.86
N GLY A 188 11.59 -6.84 -20.87
CA GLY A 188 10.33 -6.11 -21.06
C GLY A 188 9.19 -6.99 -21.59
N GLN A 189 9.40 -8.31 -21.73
CA GLN A 189 8.31 -9.23 -22.02
C GLN A 189 7.31 -9.22 -20.87
N LEU A 190 6.01 -9.14 -21.21
CA LEU A 190 4.97 -9.11 -20.20
C LEU A 190 4.59 -10.51 -19.79
N HIS A 191 4.57 -10.70 -18.49
CA HIS A 191 3.95 -11.85 -17.86
C HIS A 191 2.83 -11.38 -16.97
N ALA A 192 1.97 -12.31 -16.61
CA ALA A 192 0.88 -11.99 -15.72
C ALA A 192 0.54 -13.12 -14.78
N GLN A 193 -0.14 -12.74 -13.71
CA GLN A 193 -0.75 -13.65 -12.77
C GLN A 193 -2.23 -13.31 -12.61
N PHE A 194 -3.04 -14.36 -12.56
CA PHE A 194 -4.44 -14.24 -12.19
C PHE A 194 -4.94 -15.51 -11.50
N GLU A 195 -6.15 -15.41 -10.96
CA GLU A 195 -6.82 -16.51 -10.28
C GLU A 195 -8.11 -16.89 -11.00
N THR A 196 -8.41 -18.18 -10.94
CA THR A 196 -9.73 -18.70 -11.33
C THR A 196 -10.38 -19.39 -10.13
N ASN A 197 -11.68 -19.21 -9.95
CA ASN A 197 -12.44 -19.90 -8.91
C ASN A 197 -13.20 -21.09 -9.52
N GLY A 198 -12.73 -22.31 -9.26
CA GLY A 198 -13.37 -23.54 -9.70
C GLY A 198 -13.76 -24.41 -8.51
N PHE A 199 -15.05 -24.52 -8.21
CA PHE A 199 -15.62 -25.55 -7.31
C PHE A 199 -14.96 -25.68 -5.92
N GLY A 200 -14.53 -24.56 -5.32
CA GLY A 200 -13.95 -24.54 -3.97
C GLY A 200 -12.43 -24.60 -3.91
N GLU A 201 -11.75 -24.64 -5.07
CA GLU A 201 -10.31 -24.45 -5.19
C GLU A 201 -10.01 -23.19 -6.01
N TYR A 202 -9.05 -22.39 -5.53
CA TYR A 202 -8.51 -21.27 -6.30
C TYR A 202 -7.30 -21.77 -7.08
N LEU A 203 -7.37 -21.73 -8.40
CA LEU A 203 -6.22 -22.04 -9.25
C LEU A 203 -5.46 -20.77 -9.56
N LEU A 204 -4.14 -20.87 -9.47
CA LEU A 204 -3.24 -19.80 -9.82
C LEU A 204 -2.74 -20.02 -11.24
N TRP A 205 -2.83 -19.00 -12.07
CA TRP A 205 -2.39 -19.02 -13.46
C TRP A 205 -1.21 -18.08 -13.63
N ALA A 206 -0.23 -18.54 -14.42
CA ALA A 206 0.80 -17.71 -15.00
C ALA A 206 0.50 -17.53 -16.48
N ALA A 207 0.69 -16.32 -17.00
CA ALA A 207 0.58 -16.02 -18.41
C ALA A 207 1.81 -15.28 -18.92
N SER A 208 2.11 -15.42 -20.20
CA SER A 208 3.21 -14.75 -20.90
C SER A 208 2.72 -14.23 -22.25
N LEU A 209 3.10 -13.01 -22.59
CA LEU A 209 2.80 -12.37 -23.87
C LEU A 209 4.00 -12.54 -24.80
N ASP A 210 3.86 -13.34 -25.85
CA ASP A 210 4.89 -13.54 -26.87
C ASP A 210 4.32 -13.27 -28.26
N GLY A 211 5.02 -12.49 -29.08
CA GLY A 211 4.57 -12.14 -30.43
C GLY A 211 3.21 -11.42 -30.49
N GLY A 212 2.74 -10.85 -29.38
CA GLY A 212 1.42 -10.21 -29.27
C GLY A 212 0.27 -11.16 -28.88
N GLU A 213 0.55 -12.43 -28.61
CA GLU A 213 -0.43 -13.41 -28.15
C GLU A 213 -0.15 -13.85 -26.71
N TRP A 214 -1.20 -13.88 -25.88
CA TRP A 214 -1.11 -14.42 -24.53
C TRP A 214 -1.13 -15.95 -24.56
N SER A 215 -0.22 -16.53 -23.81
CA SER A 215 -0.24 -17.94 -23.42
C SER A 215 -0.43 -18.04 -21.92
N TRP A 216 -1.21 -19.01 -21.43
CA TRP A 216 -1.45 -19.21 -20.01
C TRP A 216 -1.31 -20.67 -19.60
N ALA A 217 -0.75 -20.88 -18.41
CA ALA A 217 -0.55 -22.19 -17.80
C ALA A 217 -0.93 -22.15 -16.32
N GLN A 218 -1.49 -23.26 -15.82
CA GLN A 218 -1.76 -23.39 -14.40
C GLN A 218 -0.42 -23.49 -13.66
N ALA A 219 -0.16 -22.53 -12.78
CA ALA A 219 1.09 -22.40 -12.02
C ALA A 219 0.99 -23.00 -10.60
N GLY A 220 -0.22 -23.36 -10.15
CA GLY A 220 -0.44 -24.04 -8.88
C GLY A 220 -1.90 -24.10 -8.47
N SER A 221 -2.18 -24.79 -7.37
CA SER A 221 -3.48 -24.73 -6.69
C SER A 221 -3.32 -24.18 -5.27
N LEU A 222 -4.26 -23.33 -4.88
CA LEU A 222 -4.34 -22.77 -3.54
C LEU A 222 -5.33 -23.61 -2.73
N THR A 223 -4.81 -24.33 -1.75
CA THR A 223 -5.61 -24.97 -0.70
C THR A 223 -5.28 -24.30 0.64
N GLY A 224 -6.28 -23.71 1.31
CA GLY A 224 -6.14 -23.06 2.63
C GLY A 224 -6.07 -21.53 2.63
N THR A 225 -5.68 -20.92 3.76
CA THR A 225 -5.69 -19.46 4.02
C THR A 225 -4.38 -18.77 3.59
N SER A 226 -4.04 -18.81 2.30
CA SER A 226 -2.90 -18.04 1.74
C SER A 226 -3.29 -16.58 1.48
N SER A 227 -2.45 -15.60 1.86
CA SER A 227 -2.80 -14.17 1.78
C SER A 227 -1.93 -13.32 0.85
N ILE A 228 -0.71 -13.74 0.49
CA ILE A 228 0.14 -13.01 -0.46
C ILE A 228 0.60 -13.97 -1.55
N ARG A 229 0.45 -13.52 -2.80
CA ARG A 229 0.59 -14.32 -4.01
C ARG A 229 1.49 -13.56 -4.97
N TYR A 230 2.61 -14.16 -5.31
CA TYR A 230 3.40 -13.75 -6.46
C TYR A 230 3.51 -14.96 -7.37
N ALA A 231 3.01 -14.84 -8.58
CA ALA A 231 3.36 -15.70 -9.70
C ALA A 231 3.73 -14.75 -10.83
N GLY A 232 4.76 -15.11 -11.54
CA GLY A 232 5.35 -14.26 -12.55
C GLY A 232 6.76 -14.76 -12.82
N PRO A 233 7.46 -14.15 -13.78
CA PRO A 233 8.88 -14.33 -13.90
C PRO A 233 9.43 -14.00 -12.52
N ASP A 234 10.26 -14.87 -11.96
CA ASP A 234 11.23 -14.38 -11.01
C ASP A 234 12.09 -13.30 -11.69
N ALA A 235 13.04 -12.74 -10.97
CA ALA A 235 14.08 -11.91 -11.58
C ALA A 235 14.93 -12.69 -12.63
N TRP A 236 14.47 -13.79 -13.22
CA TRP A 236 15.17 -14.69 -14.14
C TRP A 236 14.29 -15.25 -15.27
N ASP A 237 13.11 -14.66 -15.50
CA ASP A 237 12.20 -15.06 -16.59
C ASP A 237 11.71 -16.53 -16.44
N ARG A 238 11.77 -17.11 -15.23
CA ARG A 238 11.26 -18.46 -14.92
C ARG A 238 9.88 -18.40 -14.28
N PRO A 239 8.98 -19.37 -14.56
CA PRO A 239 7.72 -19.48 -13.85
C PRO A 239 8.02 -19.88 -12.41
N VAL A 240 7.99 -18.89 -11.53
CA VAL A 240 8.06 -19.09 -10.10
C VAL A 240 6.71 -18.73 -9.51
N THR A 241 6.13 -19.68 -8.76
CA THR A 241 5.06 -19.33 -7.83
C THR A 241 5.66 -19.18 -6.44
N ILE A 242 5.54 -17.98 -5.88
CA ILE A 242 5.86 -17.69 -4.49
C ILE A 242 4.57 -17.62 -3.68
N LEU A 243 4.38 -18.61 -2.83
CA LEU A 243 3.20 -18.71 -1.95
C LEU A 243 3.55 -18.37 -0.51
N ARG A 244 2.75 -17.47 0.06
CA ARG A 244 2.65 -17.29 1.51
C ARG A 244 1.71 -18.35 2.08
N LYS A 245 2.24 -19.49 2.54
CA LYS A 245 1.46 -20.55 3.21
C LYS A 245 1.57 -20.43 4.74
N ALA A 246 0.43 -20.29 5.42
CA ALA A 246 0.36 -20.44 6.88
C ALA A 246 0.10 -21.92 7.21
N LYS A 247 1.14 -22.66 7.60
CA LYS A 247 0.97 -24.04 8.11
C LYS A 247 1.17 -24.02 9.62
N ASN A 248 0.10 -24.30 10.38
CA ASN A 248 0.09 -24.19 11.85
C ASN A 248 0.42 -22.77 12.37
N GLY A 249 0.01 -21.72 11.66
CA GLY A 249 0.27 -20.32 12.04
C GLY A 249 1.62 -19.76 11.59
N ILE A 250 2.43 -20.54 10.88
CA ILE A 250 3.80 -20.17 10.54
C ILE A 250 3.89 -19.75 9.07
N MET A 251 4.50 -18.58 8.79
CA MET A 251 4.76 -18.14 7.42
C MET A 251 6.03 -18.77 6.86
N ARG A 252 5.95 -19.23 5.62
CA ARG A 252 7.08 -19.69 4.81
C ARG A 252 6.90 -19.26 3.37
N TRP A 253 8.02 -19.07 2.69
CA TRP A 253 8.08 -18.93 1.26
C TRP A 253 8.20 -20.32 0.62
N THR A 254 7.36 -20.55 -0.38
CA THR A 254 7.44 -21.73 -1.24
C THR A 254 7.71 -21.26 -2.65
N LEU A 255 8.77 -21.77 -3.26
CA LEU A 255 9.13 -21.57 -4.66
C LEU A 255 8.66 -22.81 -5.44
N ASP A 256 7.68 -22.64 -6.31
CA ASP A 256 7.33 -23.66 -7.31
C ASP A 256 8.11 -23.37 -8.59
N VAL A 257 9.00 -24.28 -8.98
CA VAL A 257 9.82 -24.18 -10.18
C VAL A 257 9.38 -25.30 -11.11
N ALA A 258 8.70 -24.94 -12.21
CA ALA A 258 8.23 -25.81 -13.30
C ALA A 258 8.50 -27.32 -13.14
N GLY A 259 7.68 -28.01 -12.33
CA GLY A 259 7.68 -29.48 -12.22
C GLY A 259 8.57 -30.09 -11.13
N ALA A 260 9.16 -29.30 -10.23
CA ALA A 260 9.82 -29.77 -9.01
C ALA A 260 8.88 -29.72 -7.78
N ASP A 261 9.22 -30.46 -6.72
CA ASP A 261 8.53 -30.35 -5.43
C ASP A 261 8.65 -28.91 -4.86
N ASP A 262 7.59 -28.42 -4.19
CA ASP A 262 7.56 -27.15 -3.43
C ASP A 262 8.89 -26.92 -2.66
N LEU A 263 9.77 -26.03 -3.15
CA LEU A 263 11.00 -25.67 -2.44
C LEU A 263 10.66 -24.64 -1.35
N ILE A 264 10.92 -25.00 -0.10
CA ILE A 264 10.81 -24.05 1.02
C ILE A 264 12.11 -23.25 1.12
N VAL A 265 11.99 -21.92 1.08
CA VAL A 265 13.12 -20.98 1.21
C VAL A 265 12.95 -20.10 2.44
N GLY A 266 14.07 -19.76 3.08
CA GLY A 266 14.09 -18.96 4.29
C GLY A 266 13.70 -19.72 5.56
N GLN A 267 14.08 -19.16 6.71
CA GLN A 267 13.58 -19.61 8.00
C GLN A 267 12.10 -19.32 8.18
N GLN A 268 11.50 -20.02 9.14
CA GLN A 268 10.15 -19.70 9.61
C GLN A 268 10.12 -18.28 10.15
N ALA A 269 9.18 -17.50 9.65
CA ALA A 269 9.00 -16.10 10.05
C ALA A 269 7.55 -15.85 10.45
N ASP A 270 7.36 -14.86 11.30
CA ASP A 270 6.02 -14.36 11.68
C ASP A 270 5.48 -13.43 10.57
N PHE A 271 6.38 -12.79 9.82
CA PHE A 271 6.05 -11.91 8.69
C PHE A 271 6.66 -12.45 7.39
N ALA A 272 5.89 -12.37 6.30
CA ALA A 272 6.44 -12.66 4.98
C ALA A 272 7.45 -11.57 4.59
N GLY A 273 8.49 -11.96 3.87
CA GLY A 273 9.45 -11.00 3.31
C GLY A 273 8.87 -10.17 2.17
N PHE A 274 9.70 -9.36 1.55
CA PHE A 274 9.40 -8.67 0.30
C PHE A 274 10.39 -9.08 -0.78
N LEU A 275 9.91 -9.20 -2.01
CA LEU A 275 10.74 -9.39 -3.20
C LEU A 275 11.24 -8.04 -3.69
N ALA A 276 12.44 -8.04 -4.27
CA ALA A 276 12.96 -6.84 -4.92
C ALA A 276 12.12 -6.50 -6.16
N ALA A 277 11.73 -5.24 -6.27
CA ALA A 277 11.10 -4.64 -7.45
C ALA A 277 11.84 -3.34 -7.83
N PRO A 278 11.95 -2.98 -9.12
CA PRO A 278 11.60 -3.71 -10.35
C PRO A 278 12.43 -4.99 -10.63
N PRO A 279 12.15 -5.74 -11.73
CA PRO A 279 12.90 -6.92 -12.16
C PRO A 279 14.38 -6.63 -12.46
N ARG A 280 15.19 -7.69 -12.64
CA ARG A 280 16.63 -7.53 -12.98
C ARG A 280 16.84 -6.79 -14.32
N PRO A 281 18.00 -6.15 -14.51
CA PRO A 281 18.48 -5.81 -15.84
C PRO A 281 18.90 -7.03 -16.67
N GLU A 282 18.87 -6.86 -17.99
CA GLU A 282 19.31 -7.82 -19.02
C GLU A 282 20.81 -8.19 -18.92
N SER A 283 21.61 -7.41 -18.18
CA SER A 283 23.07 -7.53 -18.16
C SER A 283 23.58 -8.69 -17.30
N GLY A 284 23.54 -9.91 -17.84
CA GLY A 284 24.54 -11.00 -17.72
C GLY A 284 25.16 -11.40 -16.36
N GLU A 285 24.84 -10.76 -15.26
CA GLU A 285 25.30 -11.11 -13.92
C GLU A 285 24.28 -12.06 -13.29
N ASP A 286 24.78 -13.14 -12.71
CA ASP A 286 24.01 -14.15 -11.98
C ASP A 286 23.49 -13.60 -10.64
N VAL A 287 22.81 -12.44 -10.65
CA VAL A 287 22.41 -11.78 -9.41
C VAL A 287 21.17 -12.48 -8.86
N PRO A 288 21.25 -13.16 -7.70
CA PRO A 288 20.19 -14.00 -7.20
C PRO A 288 18.88 -13.24 -6.95
N ILE A 289 17.75 -13.97 -6.95
CA ILE A 289 16.48 -13.44 -6.41
C ILE A 289 16.78 -12.99 -4.99
N ALA A 290 16.61 -11.71 -4.70
CA ALA A 290 16.80 -11.17 -3.37
C ALA A 290 15.43 -10.91 -2.75
N MET A 291 15.14 -11.67 -1.69
CA MET A 291 14.06 -11.33 -0.77
C MET A 291 14.69 -10.74 0.48
N ILE A 292 14.03 -9.77 1.08
CA ILE A 292 14.33 -9.38 2.44
C ILE A 292 13.25 -9.97 3.34
N GLN A 293 13.64 -10.63 4.42
CA GLN A 293 12.69 -11.13 5.40
C GLN A 293 13.17 -10.88 6.81
N ARG A 294 12.22 -10.86 7.75
CA ARG A 294 12.53 -10.76 9.16
C ARG A 294 12.67 -12.18 9.73
N ILE A 295 13.89 -12.57 10.09
CA ILE A 295 14.21 -13.94 10.55
C ILE A 295 14.01 -14.13 12.06
N ASN A 296 14.01 -13.04 12.82
CA ASN A 296 13.66 -13.02 14.24
C ASN A 296 13.30 -11.59 14.67
N ALA A 297 13.02 -11.42 15.96
CA ALA A 297 12.78 -10.13 16.63
C ALA A 297 13.79 -9.02 16.26
N ASN A 298 14.99 -9.38 15.86
CA ASN A 298 16.10 -8.45 15.78
C ASN A 298 16.57 -8.27 14.34
N ASN A 299 16.54 -9.31 13.51
CA ASN A 299 17.33 -9.30 12.29
C ASN A 299 16.47 -9.39 11.04
N LEU A 300 16.79 -8.52 10.08
CA LEU A 300 16.49 -8.76 8.68
C LEU A 300 17.53 -9.73 8.11
N ALA A 301 17.12 -10.49 7.12
CA ALA A 301 18.01 -11.31 6.32
C ALA A 301 17.68 -11.13 4.84
N VAL A 302 18.71 -11.11 4.03
CA VAL A 302 18.57 -11.29 2.59
C VAL A 302 18.54 -12.78 2.32
N ILE A 303 17.46 -13.26 1.73
CA ILE A 303 17.43 -14.56 1.10
C ILE A 303 17.84 -14.37 -0.35
N THR A 304 18.83 -15.12 -0.77
CA THR A 304 19.25 -15.17 -2.16
C THR A 304 18.92 -16.52 -2.78
N VAL A 305 18.33 -16.53 -3.98
CA VAL A 305 18.10 -17.74 -4.78
C VAL A 305 18.90 -17.62 -6.07
N VAL A 306 19.90 -18.49 -6.24
CA VAL A 306 20.82 -18.50 -7.39
C VAL A 306 20.31 -19.44 -8.49
N ASP A 307 19.76 -20.59 -8.08
CA ASP A 307 19.14 -21.56 -8.97
C ASP A 307 17.95 -22.18 -8.23
N GLY A 308 16.98 -22.75 -8.95
CA GLY A 308 15.67 -23.15 -8.41
C GLY A 308 15.69 -24.14 -7.24
N ASP A 309 16.85 -24.68 -6.88
CA ASP A 309 17.14 -25.54 -5.73
C ASP A 309 18.23 -24.98 -4.78
N LYS A 310 18.93 -23.91 -5.16
CA LYS A 310 20.05 -23.30 -4.44
C LYS A 310 19.69 -21.92 -3.93
N TRP A 311 19.43 -21.86 -2.64
CA TRP A 311 19.22 -20.62 -1.92
C TRP A 311 20.12 -20.52 -0.69
N SER A 312 20.38 -19.30 -0.25
CA SER A 312 21.03 -18.99 1.01
C SER A 312 20.29 -17.87 1.73
N GLU A 313 20.40 -17.83 3.05
CA GLU A 313 19.85 -16.77 3.88
C GLU A 313 20.99 -16.15 4.69
N HIS A 314 21.10 -14.84 4.56
CA HIS A 314 22.18 -14.06 5.12
C HIS A 314 21.62 -12.95 6.02
N PRO A 315 21.86 -12.99 7.34
CA PRO A 315 21.50 -11.90 8.22
C PRO A 315 22.14 -10.59 7.74
N ILE A 316 21.36 -9.51 7.71
CA ILE A 316 21.91 -8.17 7.52
C ILE A 316 22.59 -7.81 8.84
N ALA A 317 23.91 -7.63 8.79
CA ALA A 317 24.75 -7.30 9.95
C ALA A 317 24.55 -5.85 10.35
N ALA A 318 23.33 -5.48 10.72
CA ALA A 318 23.05 -4.28 11.48
C ALA A 318 22.98 -4.71 12.95
N ASP A 319 23.54 -3.91 13.86
CA ASP A 319 23.31 -4.02 15.30
C ASP A 319 21.84 -3.67 15.59
N THR A 320 20.89 -4.45 15.07
CA THR A 320 19.46 -4.22 15.22
C THR A 320 19.02 -4.77 16.57
N PRO A 321 18.71 -3.91 17.57
CA PRO A 321 18.42 -4.36 18.92
C PRO A 321 17.04 -5.03 19.02
N LEU A 322 16.82 -5.68 20.16
CA LEU A 322 15.68 -6.55 20.44
C LEU A 322 14.33 -5.85 20.30
N VAL A 323 13.53 -6.21 19.30
CA VAL A 323 12.08 -5.99 19.31
C VAL A 323 11.37 -7.32 19.61
N PRO A 324 11.00 -7.62 20.87
CA PRO A 324 10.32 -8.84 21.25
C PRO A 324 9.07 -9.08 20.44
N LYS A 325 8.77 -10.38 20.35
CA LYS A 325 7.59 -10.94 19.70
C LYS A 325 6.32 -10.20 20.09
N PHE A 326 5.48 -9.99 19.08
CA PHE A 326 4.05 -9.90 19.27
C PHE A 326 3.60 -11.09 20.14
N CYS A 327 2.71 -10.84 21.08
CA CYS A 327 2.04 -11.92 21.81
C CYS A 327 1.07 -12.62 20.86
N GLU A 328 1.55 -13.55 20.03
CA GLU A 328 0.67 -14.48 19.33
C GLU A 328 0.25 -15.59 20.30
N MET A 329 -1.05 -15.76 20.51
CA MET A 329 -1.57 -16.92 21.23
C MET A 329 -1.35 -18.18 20.40
N ALA A 330 -0.86 -19.23 21.05
CA ALA A 330 -1.11 -20.60 20.59
C ALA A 330 -2.62 -20.88 20.71
N PHE A 331 -3.23 -21.36 19.63
CA PHE A 331 -4.61 -21.85 19.64
C PHE A 331 -4.82 -22.88 20.77
N GLY A 332 -5.72 -22.59 21.72
CA GLY A 332 -6.30 -23.61 22.60
C GLY A 332 -5.97 -23.56 24.10
N SER A 333 -5.21 -22.60 24.63
CA SER A 333 -5.02 -22.45 26.09
C SER A 333 -5.87 -21.31 26.67
N ASN A 334 -6.70 -21.61 27.67
CA ASN A 334 -7.50 -20.63 28.42
C ASN A 334 -6.66 -19.73 29.37
N GLN A 335 -5.34 -19.61 29.16
CA GLN A 335 -4.47 -18.66 29.83
C GLN A 335 -3.44 -18.11 28.84
N PRO A 336 -3.18 -16.78 28.85
CA PRO A 336 -2.05 -16.20 28.16
C PRO A 336 -0.76 -16.55 28.91
N ASP A 337 0.18 -17.18 28.23
CA ASP A 337 1.52 -17.50 28.75
C ASP A 337 2.47 -16.30 28.50
N CYS A 338 2.06 -15.09 28.92
CA CYS A 338 2.79 -13.84 28.66
C CYS A 338 2.96 -12.99 29.93
N LEU A 339 4.17 -12.47 30.12
CA LEU A 339 4.50 -11.42 31.10
C LEU A 339 3.80 -10.09 30.74
N PRO A 340 3.59 -9.14 31.68
CA PRO A 340 2.94 -7.85 31.41
C PRO A 340 3.59 -7.12 30.23
N CYS A 341 2.79 -6.51 29.35
CA CYS A 341 3.20 -5.95 28.05
C CYS A 341 4.09 -4.67 28.15
N GLY A 342 4.90 -4.48 29.20
CA GLY A 342 5.83 -3.34 29.30
C GLY A 342 6.99 -3.49 28.31
N TYR A 343 7.16 -2.53 27.40
CA TYR A 343 8.18 -2.60 26.35
C TYR A 343 8.97 -1.29 26.20
N GLN A 344 10.29 -1.41 26.21
CA GLN A 344 11.21 -0.38 25.75
C GLN A 344 12.17 -1.05 24.80
N ALA A 345 12.12 -0.73 23.50
CA ALA A 345 13.31 -0.91 22.68
C ALA A 345 13.32 -0.09 21.40
N THR A 346 14.55 0.17 21.00
CA THR A 346 14.96 0.69 19.71
C THR A 346 15.09 -0.47 18.72
N GLY A 347 14.51 -0.36 17.52
CA GLY A 347 14.66 -1.38 16.48
C GLY A 347 13.72 -1.21 15.29
N ILE A 348 13.71 -2.19 14.40
CA ILE A 348 12.89 -2.19 13.18
C ILE A 348 11.46 -2.62 13.54
N GLU A 349 10.48 -1.77 13.23
CA GLU A 349 9.06 -2.08 13.42
C GLU A 349 8.61 -3.19 12.46
N ALA A 350 7.52 -3.88 12.80
CA ALA A 350 7.00 -4.92 11.93
C ALA A 350 6.55 -4.35 10.59
N GLU A 351 6.92 -5.02 9.49
CA GLU A 351 6.53 -4.66 8.12
C GLU A 351 7.11 -3.34 7.57
N THR A 352 7.97 -2.63 8.33
CA THR A 352 8.62 -1.36 7.94
C THR A 352 9.91 -1.53 7.14
N PHE A 353 9.98 -2.55 6.29
CA PHE A 353 11.15 -2.83 5.47
C PHE A 353 10.75 -3.24 4.05
N ARG A 354 11.53 -2.81 3.07
CA ARG A 354 11.40 -3.17 1.65
C ARG A 354 12.78 -3.49 1.09
N ILE A 355 12.78 -4.21 -0.01
CA ILE A 355 13.97 -4.41 -0.83
C ILE A 355 13.60 -3.98 -2.23
N VAL A 356 14.48 -3.22 -2.86
CA VAL A 356 14.32 -2.73 -4.23
C VAL A 356 15.55 -3.06 -5.02
N ARG A 357 15.41 -3.07 -6.34
CA ARG A 357 16.53 -3.30 -7.24
C ARG A 357 16.53 -2.19 -8.27
N THR A 358 17.63 -1.47 -8.34
CA THR A 358 17.85 -0.52 -9.43
C THR A 358 17.96 -1.29 -10.75
N ASN A 359 17.43 -0.75 -11.83
CA ASN A 359 17.60 -1.35 -13.17
C ASN A 359 19.07 -1.34 -13.64
N LYS A 360 20.00 -0.81 -12.85
CA LYS A 360 21.45 -0.91 -13.05
C LYS A 360 22.11 -2.08 -12.32
N GLY A 361 21.36 -2.87 -11.54
CA GLY A 361 21.84 -4.11 -10.92
C GLY A 361 21.84 -4.11 -9.38
N PRO A 362 22.31 -3.04 -8.69
CA PRO A 362 22.34 -2.98 -7.24
C PRO A 362 21.02 -3.28 -6.56
N ILE A 363 21.10 -4.08 -5.49
CA ILE A 363 20.03 -4.36 -4.54
C ILE A 363 20.14 -3.39 -3.37
N TRP A 364 19.01 -2.84 -2.95
CA TRP A 364 18.93 -1.93 -1.83
C TRP A 364 17.86 -2.38 -0.83
N GLY A 365 18.23 -2.43 0.44
CA GLY A 365 17.27 -2.53 1.54
C GLY A 365 16.87 -1.14 1.99
N VAL A 366 15.59 -0.97 2.29
CA VAL A 366 15.01 0.26 2.83
C VAL A 366 14.23 -0.13 4.08
N TRP A 367 14.58 0.38 5.25
CA TRP A 367 13.84 0.07 6.48
C TRP A 367 13.83 1.21 7.47
N VAL A 368 12.87 1.18 8.40
CA VAL A 368 12.75 2.19 9.45
C VAL A 368 13.21 1.61 10.78
N VAL A 369 14.07 2.35 11.49
CA VAL A 369 14.47 2.07 12.86
C VAL A 369 13.81 3.11 13.76
N SER A 370 13.01 2.67 14.73
CA SER A 370 12.30 3.56 15.65
C SER A 370 12.75 3.34 17.09
N ASP A 371 12.83 4.40 17.88
CA ASP A 371 13.05 4.33 19.32
C ASP A 371 11.71 4.33 20.08
N VAL A 372 11.13 3.14 20.28
CA VAL A 372 9.80 3.00 20.89
C VAL A 372 9.92 2.72 22.39
N THR A 373 9.44 3.68 23.18
CA THR A 373 9.21 3.54 24.62
C THR A 373 7.72 3.47 24.89
N ALA A 374 7.14 2.27 24.95
CA ALA A 374 5.70 2.09 25.13
C ALA A 374 5.37 1.02 26.18
N ASN A 375 4.68 1.43 27.25
CA ASN A 375 4.11 0.48 28.20
C ASN A 375 2.78 -0.03 27.64
N TYR A 376 2.74 -1.23 27.06
CA TYR A 376 1.47 -1.81 26.67
C TYR A 376 0.76 -2.40 27.89
N VAL A 377 -0.56 -2.24 27.93
CA VAL A 377 -1.42 -2.81 28.96
C VAL A 377 -2.51 -3.63 28.28
N TYR A 378 -3.00 -4.60 29.04
CA TYR A 378 -4.02 -5.50 28.60
C TYR A 378 -5.37 -4.75 28.41
N ASP A 379 -5.92 -4.71 27.18
CA ASP A 379 -7.26 -4.12 26.97
C ASP A 379 -8.33 -5.06 27.52
N GLY A 380 -8.87 -4.71 28.69
CA GLY A 380 -9.94 -5.46 29.38
C GLY A 380 -11.33 -5.31 28.75
N VAL A 381 -11.50 -4.41 27.79
CA VAL A 381 -12.79 -4.03 27.18
C VAL A 381 -12.93 -4.64 25.76
N GLN A 382 -11.84 -4.76 25.00
CA GLN A 382 -11.86 -5.42 23.70
C GLN A 382 -11.66 -6.94 23.80
N LYS A 383 -12.69 -7.65 24.26
CA LYS A 383 -12.87 -9.06 23.87
C LYS A 383 -13.36 -9.11 22.42
N LYS A 384 -12.46 -9.06 21.44
CA LYS A 384 -12.77 -9.72 20.16
C LYS A 384 -12.71 -11.22 20.42
N VAL A 385 -13.70 -11.94 19.90
CA VAL A 385 -14.08 -13.30 20.30
C VAL A 385 -12.92 -14.33 20.22
N ASP A 386 -11.82 -13.99 19.55
CA ASP A 386 -10.69 -14.89 19.30
C ASP A 386 -9.28 -14.33 19.65
N PHE A 387 -9.14 -13.06 20.07
CA PHE A 387 -7.82 -12.46 20.32
C PHE A 387 -7.81 -11.48 21.49
N TRP A 388 -6.77 -11.57 22.31
CA TRP A 388 -6.43 -10.60 23.33
C TRP A 388 -5.38 -9.63 22.74
N THR A 389 -5.65 -8.32 22.70
CA THR A 389 -4.73 -7.30 22.16
C THR A 389 -4.03 -6.56 23.29
N CYS A 390 -2.70 -6.54 23.31
CA CYS A 390 -1.96 -5.52 24.06
C CYS A 390 -2.25 -4.18 23.37
N SER A 391 -2.79 -3.20 24.08
CA SER A 391 -2.92 -1.81 23.63
C SER A 391 -1.87 -0.98 24.34
N ALA A 392 -1.30 0.03 23.69
CA ALA A 392 -0.36 0.90 24.38
C ALA A 392 -1.12 1.62 25.51
N ASN A 393 -0.66 1.55 26.76
CA ASN A 393 -1.15 2.47 27.78
C ASN A 393 -0.41 3.78 27.59
N LEU A 394 -1.04 4.64 26.78
CA LEU A 394 -0.55 5.95 26.40
C LEU A 394 -0.68 6.98 27.53
N ASP A 395 -1.18 6.61 28.71
CA ASP A 395 -1.48 7.56 29.78
C ASP A 395 -0.24 8.19 30.46
N ASN A 396 1.00 7.78 30.16
CA ASN A 396 2.19 8.42 30.80
C ASN A 396 3.59 8.24 30.16
N SER A 397 3.72 7.99 28.87
CA SER A 397 5.01 8.10 28.16
C SER A 397 4.78 8.65 26.75
N SER A 398 5.73 9.43 26.23
CA SER A 398 5.67 10.04 24.89
C SER A 398 4.99 9.12 23.90
N VAL A 399 3.82 9.52 23.40
CA VAL A 399 3.07 8.77 22.38
C VAL A 399 3.77 8.79 21.02
N ASN A 400 4.94 9.43 20.95
CA ASN A 400 5.78 9.53 19.77
C ASN A 400 7.15 8.88 20.01
N ALA A 401 7.63 8.21 18.98
CA ALA A 401 8.98 7.67 18.84
C ALA A 401 9.73 8.44 17.75
N ASN A 402 11.01 8.71 17.94
CA ASN A 402 11.84 9.16 16.82
C ASN A 402 12.11 7.97 15.92
N ALA A 403 12.14 8.19 14.60
CA ALA A 403 12.59 7.16 13.69
C ALA A 403 13.57 7.65 12.64
N THR A 404 14.35 6.70 12.18
CA THR A 404 15.40 6.85 11.19
C THR A 404 15.09 5.94 10.01
N LEU A 405 15.03 6.50 8.82
CA LEU A 405 15.02 5.74 7.58
C LEU A 405 16.46 5.32 7.25
N VAL A 406 16.66 4.03 7.03
CA VAL A 406 17.92 3.47 6.56
C VAL A 406 17.76 3.02 5.11
N VAL A 407 18.64 3.49 4.24
CA VAL A 407 18.74 3.06 2.84
C VAL A 407 20.14 2.48 2.63
N ALA A 408 20.22 1.18 2.36
CA ALA A 408 21.49 0.47 2.32
C ALA A 408 21.63 -0.39 1.07
N GLN A 409 22.77 -0.27 0.39
CA GLN A 409 23.13 -1.18 -0.70
C GLN A 409 23.56 -2.50 -0.10
N LEU A 410 22.91 -3.59 -0.53
CA LEU A 410 23.14 -4.93 0.00
C LEU A 410 23.88 -5.78 -1.03
N ALA A 411 24.90 -6.48 -0.57
CA ALA A 411 25.47 -7.59 -1.32
C ALA A 411 24.59 -8.84 -1.21
N SER A 412 24.82 -9.83 -2.08
CA SER A 412 24.12 -11.12 -2.04
C SER A 412 24.34 -11.90 -0.74
N ASP A 413 25.44 -11.63 -0.03
CA ASP A 413 25.74 -12.25 1.27
C ASP A 413 25.18 -11.46 2.47
N GLY A 414 24.28 -10.51 2.22
CA GLY A 414 23.64 -9.68 3.25
C GLY A 414 24.53 -8.58 3.84
N SER A 415 25.79 -8.45 3.40
CA SER A 415 26.66 -7.36 3.84
C SER A 415 26.17 -6.01 3.30
N ILE A 416 26.26 -4.98 4.14
CA ILE A 416 26.00 -3.59 3.76
C ILE A 416 27.26 -3.06 3.09
N LEU A 417 27.14 -2.68 1.81
CA LEU A 417 28.24 -2.11 1.03
C LEU A 417 28.42 -0.62 1.29
N ARG A 418 27.30 0.09 1.37
CA ARG A 418 27.17 1.52 1.70
C ARG A 418 25.75 1.80 2.15
N SER A 419 25.54 2.86 2.92
CA SER A 419 24.24 3.19 3.47
C SER A 419 24.14 4.63 3.93
N VAL A 420 22.93 5.17 3.91
CA VAL A 420 22.59 6.45 4.53
C VAL A 420 21.47 6.28 5.55
N GLU A 421 21.48 7.14 6.56
CA GLU A 421 20.47 7.22 7.61
C GLU A 421 19.88 8.63 7.62
N HIS A 422 18.55 8.73 7.53
CA HIS A 422 17.84 10.00 7.60
C HIS A 422 16.91 10.02 8.81
N ASP A 423 17.01 11.06 9.64
CA ASP A 423 16.03 11.31 10.68
C ASP A 423 14.71 11.71 10.02
N ILE A 424 13.67 10.90 10.23
CA ILE A 424 12.33 11.17 9.70
C ILE A 424 11.39 11.74 10.76
N GLY A 425 11.95 12.19 11.89
CA GLY A 425 11.26 12.93 12.93
C GLY A 425 10.58 12.06 13.97
N SER A 426 9.78 12.73 14.81
CA SER A 426 8.99 12.09 15.86
C SER A 426 7.61 11.70 15.30
N MET A 427 7.25 10.42 15.36
CA MET A 427 5.96 9.95 14.90
C MET A 427 5.19 9.17 15.95
N TRP A 428 3.88 9.19 15.80
CA TRP A 428 2.92 8.55 16.66
C TRP A 428 3.04 7.03 16.62
N VAL A 429 3.14 6.44 17.81
CA VAL A 429 3.14 5.00 18.04
C VAL A 429 1.70 4.57 18.34
N ASN A 430 1.05 3.94 17.37
CA ASN A 430 -0.30 3.39 17.53
C ASN A 430 -0.30 2.15 18.46
N ASP A 431 -1.48 1.67 18.83
CA ASP A 431 -1.71 0.42 19.58
C ASP A 431 -1.06 -0.81 18.92
N ARG A 432 -0.69 -0.70 17.65
CA ARG A 432 0.10 -1.68 16.89
C ARG A 432 1.29 -0.98 16.23
N PRO A 433 2.52 -1.50 16.38
CA PRO A 433 3.70 -0.98 15.68
C PRO A 433 3.75 -1.55 14.26
N ASP A 434 2.74 -1.25 13.44
CA ASP A 434 2.58 -1.77 12.07
C ASP A 434 2.59 -0.66 11.01
N ARG A 435 3.49 0.31 11.19
CA ARG A 435 3.68 1.40 10.23
C ARG A 435 3.90 0.86 8.83
N LYS A 436 3.30 1.54 7.86
CA LYS A 436 3.39 1.15 6.46
C LYS A 436 4.50 1.89 5.74
N ILE A 437 5.16 1.17 4.85
CA ILE A 437 6.17 1.68 3.94
C ILE A 437 5.92 1.10 2.55
N ALA A 438 6.22 1.85 1.50
CA ALA A 438 6.34 1.36 0.15
C ALA A 438 7.65 1.86 -0.43
N ALA A 439 8.28 1.05 -1.29
CA ALA A 439 9.49 1.46 -1.98
C ALA A 439 9.55 0.82 -3.37
N THR A 440 10.15 1.54 -4.31
CA THR A 440 10.51 1.06 -5.65
C THR A 440 11.81 1.72 -6.11
N ALA A 441 12.34 1.36 -7.28
CA ALA A 441 13.52 1.98 -7.85
C ALA A 441 13.44 2.12 -9.38
N PHE A 442 14.10 3.15 -9.92
CA PHE A 442 14.28 3.33 -11.37
C PHE A 442 15.57 4.11 -11.63
N GLY A 443 16.38 3.68 -12.60
CA GLY A 443 17.69 4.29 -12.81
C GLY A 443 18.56 4.10 -11.58
N ASP A 444 19.09 5.19 -11.05
CA ASP A 444 19.82 5.21 -9.77
C ASP A 444 18.94 5.65 -8.59
N ASP A 445 17.64 5.83 -8.79
CA ASP A 445 16.78 6.47 -7.80
C ASP A 445 15.93 5.44 -7.07
N ILE A 446 15.72 5.68 -5.78
CA ILE A 446 14.78 4.94 -4.95
C ILE A 446 13.64 5.87 -4.56
N GLY A 447 12.41 5.46 -4.88
CA GLY A 447 11.20 6.12 -4.39
C GLY A 447 10.73 5.44 -3.11
N VAL A 448 10.43 6.21 -2.06
CA VAL A 448 9.93 5.68 -0.78
C VAL A 448 8.70 6.48 -0.34
N LEU A 449 7.69 5.78 0.17
CA LEU A 449 6.54 6.39 0.86
C LEU A 449 6.40 5.75 2.23
N ILE A 450 6.46 6.54 3.29
CA ILE A 450 6.48 6.07 4.69
C ILE A 450 5.37 6.76 5.46
N GLN A 451 4.63 6.01 6.28
CA GLN A 451 3.70 6.57 7.24
C GLN A 451 4.45 7.24 8.40
N VAL A 452 4.11 8.50 8.67
CA VAL A 452 4.75 9.38 9.67
C VAL A 452 3.72 10.14 10.51
N ASP A 453 2.56 9.53 10.74
CA ASP A 453 1.45 10.11 11.54
C ASP A 453 1.95 10.81 12.80
N THR A 454 1.44 12.01 13.08
CA THR A 454 1.82 12.81 14.26
C THR A 454 0.80 12.73 15.40
N GLY A 455 -0.30 11.98 15.20
CA GLY A 455 -1.32 11.74 16.23
C GLY A 455 -2.39 10.69 15.82
N PRO A 456 -3.29 10.34 16.75
CA PRO A 456 -4.26 9.25 16.58
C PRO A 456 -5.35 9.49 15.52
N SER A 457 -5.49 10.73 15.06
CA SER A 457 -6.47 11.12 14.04
C SER A 457 -5.83 11.91 12.90
N GLU A 458 -4.49 11.91 12.85
CA GLU A 458 -3.72 12.55 11.80
C GLU A 458 -3.14 11.44 10.93
N THR A 459 -3.39 11.51 9.63
CA THR A 459 -2.65 10.69 8.67
C THR A 459 -1.60 11.55 8.00
N ALA A 460 -0.35 11.15 8.16
CA ALA A 460 0.77 11.79 7.51
C ALA A 460 1.64 10.77 6.78
N GLY A 461 2.04 11.12 5.56
CA GLY A 461 2.94 10.35 4.73
C GLY A 461 4.16 11.19 4.35
N ARG A 462 5.34 10.60 4.33
CA ARG A 462 6.54 11.23 3.80
C ARG A 462 6.96 10.51 2.53
N VAL A 463 7.08 11.26 1.45
CA VAL A 463 7.48 10.76 0.13
C VAL A 463 8.90 11.24 -0.17
N LEU A 464 9.78 10.30 -0.49
CA LEU A 464 11.18 10.55 -0.75
C LEU A 464 11.58 10.01 -2.12
N ARG A 465 12.42 10.77 -2.84
CA ARG A 465 13.22 10.28 -3.98
C ARG A 465 14.69 10.41 -3.63
N ILE A 466 15.42 9.30 -3.63
CA ILE A 466 16.81 9.24 -3.17
C ILE A 466 17.72 8.80 -4.32
N ASP A 467 18.70 9.62 -4.68
CA ASP A 467 19.75 9.32 -5.66
C ASP A 467 20.83 8.45 -5.01
N THR A 468 20.86 7.19 -5.42
CA THR A 468 21.79 6.21 -4.85
C THR A 468 23.25 6.39 -5.31
N THR A 469 23.51 7.22 -6.32
CA THR A 469 24.88 7.53 -6.73
C THR A 469 25.62 8.42 -5.74
N LYS A 470 24.87 9.18 -4.94
CA LYS A 470 25.40 10.13 -3.95
C LYS A 470 25.52 9.55 -2.53
N ILE A 471 25.11 8.29 -2.34
CA ILE A 471 25.31 7.57 -1.08
C ILE A 471 26.76 7.05 -1.03
N ASP A 472 27.49 7.42 0.02
CA ASP A 472 28.90 7.03 0.23
C ASP A 472 29.07 5.68 0.97
#